data_AF-A0A0H1BHN5-F1
#
_entry.id   AF-A0A0H1BHN5-F1
#
_cell.length_a   1.000
_cell.length_b   1.000
_cell.length_c   1.000
_cell.angle_alpha   90.00
_cell.angle_beta   90.00
_cell.angle_gamma   90.00
#
_symmetry.space_group_name_H-M   'P 1'
#
loop_
_entity.id
_entity.type
_entity.pdbx_description
1 polymer ?
#
loop_
_entity_poly.entity_id
_entity_poly.type
_entity_poly.pdbx_seq_one_letter_code
_entity_poly.pdbx_strand_id
1 'polypeptide(L)'
;MNAVDGATHYDPSSNVPSPSLLTIILDTNPHAWARLEPSLPLSAAIANLLVFINAHLACNYANKVAVVASHCHHATWLYPTPSSP
;
A
#
# COMPACT_ATOMS: atom_id res chain seq x y z
N MET A 1 44.47 -4.15 -31.03
CA MET A 1 43.22 -3.37 -30.84
C MET A 1 42.39 -4.11 -29.82
N ASN A 2 42.52 -3.75 -28.55
CA ASN A 2 41.66 -4.31 -27.50
C ASN A 2 40.33 -3.58 -27.62
N ALA A 3 39.29 -4.30 -28.04
CA ALA A 3 37.92 -3.83 -27.92
C ALA A 3 37.66 -3.61 -26.43
N VAL A 4 37.71 -2.35 -26.02
CA VAL A 4 37.25 -1.89 -24.71
C VAL A 4 35.73 -1.98 -24.72
N ASP A 5 35.22 -3.21 -24.56
CA ASP A 5 33.78 -3.47 -24.43
C ASP A 5 33.29 -2.90 -23.10
N GLY A 6 32.83 -1.66 -23.12
CA GLY A 6 32.17 -0.97 -22.02
C GLY A 6 30.75 -1.51 -21.70
N ALA A 7 30.40 -2.70 -22.16
CA ALA A 7 29.09 -3.31 -21.99
C ALA A 7 28.93 -4.09 -20.67
N THR A 8 30.00 -4.27 -19.89
CA THR A 8 30.00 -5.06 -18.64
C THR A 8 29.28 -4.39 -17.46
N HIS A 9 28.81 -3.15 -17.61
CA HIS A 9 28.06 -2.42 -16.59
C HIS A 9 26.57 -2.21 -16.91
N TYR A 10 26.06 -2.77 -18.01
CA TYR A 10 24.61 -2.81 -18.23
C TYR A 10 24.02 -3.88 -17.31
N ASP A 11 23.64 -3.47 -16.09
CA ASP A 11 22.76 -4.30 -15.27
C ASP A 11 21.33 -4.15 -15.81
N PRO A 12 20.77 -5.17 -16.50
CA PRO A 12 19.41 -5.12 -17.01
C PRO A 12 18.37 -4.96 -15.88
N SER A 13 18.76 -5.11 -14.60
CA SER A 13 17.93 -4.80 -13.44
C SER A 13 17.57 -3.32 -13.31
N SER A 14 18.38 -2.42 -13.89
CA SER A 14 18.18 -0.96 -13.82
C SER A 14 16.89 -0.46 -14.50
N ASN A 15 16.27 -1.28 -15.36
CA ASN A 15 15.01 -0.96 -16.02
C ASN A 15 13.78 -1.53 -15.31
N VAL A 16 13.94 -2.31 -14.24
CA VAL A 16 12.84 -2.80 -13.42
C VAL A 16 12.52 -1.75 -12.36
N PRO A 17 11.29 -1.21 -12.29
CA PRO A 17 10.96 -0.24 -11.27
C PRO A 17 11.10 -0.86 -9.87
N SER A 18 11.83 -0.19 -8.99
CA SER A 18 12.10 -0.66 -7.63
C SER A 18 10.78 -0.91 -6.87
N PRO A 19 10.63 -2.05 -6.18
CA PRO A 19 9.42 -2.34 -5.42
C PRO A 19 9.24 -1.35 -4.26
N SER A 20 8.00 -0.97 -3.99
CA SER A 20 7.63 -0.15 -2.83
C SER A 20 6.57 -0.82 -1.98
N LEU A 21 6.73 -0.73 -0.66
CA LEU A 21 5.74 -1.17 0.33
C LEU A 21 5.01 0.05 0.89
N LEU A 22 3.70 0.10 0.68
CA LEU A 22 2.81 1.10 1.29
C LEU A 22 2.04 0.47 2.45
N THR A 23 2.28 0.95 3.68
CA THR A 23 1.52 0.51 4.85
C THR A 23 0.54 1.59 5.26
N ILE A 24 -0.75 1.26 5.30
CA ILE A 24 -1.82 2.15 5.70
C ILE A 24 -2.29 1.75 7.10
N ILE A 25 -2.28 2.70 8.03
CA ILE A 25 -2.87 2.55 9.36
C ILE A 25 -4.20 3.31 9.35
N LEU A 26 -5.30 2.57 9.41
CA LEU A 26 -6.65 3.12 9.42
C LEU A 26 -7.15 3.20 10.86
N ASP A 27 -7.32 4.40 11.41
CA ASP A 27 -8.08 4.57 12.64
C ASP A 27 -9.54 4.18 12.41
N THR A 28 -10.06 3.30 13.26
CA THR A 28 -11.42 2.77 13.21
C THR A 28 -12.21 3.10 14.48
N ASN A 29 -11.83 4.15 15.22
CA ASN A 29 -12.56 4.63 16.39
C ASN A 29 -14.01 5.04 16.02
N PRO A 30 -15.04 4.34 16.52
CA PRO A 30 -16.43 4.61 16.16
C PRO A 30 -16.89 6.02 16.56
N HIS A 31 -16.39 6.57 17.67
CA HIS A 31 -16.77 7.91 18.12
C HIS A 31 -16.18 9.00 17.23
N ALA A 32 -14.96 8.82 16.73
CA ALA A 32 -14.34 9.75 15.79
C ALA A 32 -15.10 9.73 14.45
N TRP A 33 -15.36 8.53 13.92
CA TRP A 33 -16.09 8.38 12.66
C TRP A 33 -17.55 8.85 12.73
N ALA A 34 -18.24 8.68 13.85
CA ALA A 34 -19.58 9.22 14.05
C ALA A 34 -19.63 10.76 13.97
N ARG A 35 -18.56 11.44 14.40
CA ARG A 35 -18.45 12.92 14.27
C ARG A 35 -18.15 13.35 12.84
N LEU A 36 -17.45 12.51 12.07
CA LEU A 36 -17.10 12.79 10.68
C LEU A 36 -18.22 12.44 9.70
N GLU A 37 -19.14 11.55 10.07
CA GLU A 37 -20.20 10.97 9.22
C GLU A 37 -20.93 12.00 8.34
N PRO A 38 -21.35 13.19 8.82
CA PRO A 38 -22.06 14.16 7.99
C PRO A 38 -21.25 14.73 6.81
N SER A 39 -19.92 14.64 6.89
CA SER A 39 -18.98 15.18 5.90
C SER A 39 -18.18 14.10 5.16
N LEU A 40 -17.88 13.00 5.84
CA LEU A 40 -17.08 11.89 5.34
C LEU A 40 -17.51 10.59 6.05
N PRO A 41 -18.49 9.86 5.50
CA PRO A 41 -18.81 8.52 5.96
C PRO A 41 -17.61 7.59 5.80
N LEU A 42 -17.42 6.67 6.76
CA LEU A 42 -16.33 5.69 6.73
C LEU A 42 -16.34 4.86 5.43
N SER A 43 -17.51 4.50 4.92
CA SER A 43 -17.66 3.78 3.65
C SER A 43 -17.08 4.55 2.46
N ALA A 44 -17.31 5.86 2.39
CA ALA A 44 -16.76 6.73 1.35
C ALA A 44 -15.24 6.87 1.50
N ALA A 45 -14.74 7.00 2.73
CA ALA A 45 -13.31 7.03 3.00
C ALA A 45 -12.61 5.74 2.56
N ILE A 46 -13.19 4.57 2.87
CA ILE A 46 -12.67 3.27 2.43
C ILE A 46 -12.70 3.16 0.91
N ALA A 47 -13.77 3.59 0.24
CA ALA A 47 -13.85 3.57 -1.23
C ALA A 47 -12.72 4.41 -1.87
N ASN A 48 -12.49 5.62 -1.36
CA ASN A 48 -11.40 6.47 -1.83
C ASN A 48 -10.02 5.86 -1.55
N LEU A 49 -9.86 5.22 -0.38
CA LEU A 49 -8.62 4.54 -0.02
C LEU A 49 -8.34 3.35 -0.95
N LEU A 50 -9.36 2.61 -1.36
CA LEU A 50 -9.22 1.54 -2.34
C LEU A 50 -8.79 2.05 -3.71
N VAL A 51 -9.30 3.20 -4.16
CA VAL A 51 -8.82 3.85 -5.39
C VAL A 51 -7.34 4.23 -5.27
N PHE A 52 -6.93 4.80 -4.14
CA PHE A 52 -5.53 5.13 -3.87
C PHE A 52 -4.62 3.90 -3.85
N ILE A 53 -5.04 2.82 -3.18
CA ILE A 53 -4.34 1.53 -3.15
C ILE A 53 -4.20 0.97 -4.56
N ASN A 54 -5.27 0.97 -5.35
CA ASN A 54 -5.25 0.47 -6.72
C ASN A 54 -4.30 1.27 -7.62
N ALA A 55 -4.26 2.60 -7.44
CA ALA A 55 -3.30 3.45 -8.16
C ALA A 55 -1.86 3.10 -7.77
N HIS A 56 -1.54 2.94 -6.48
CA HIS A 56 -0.22 2.53 -6.00
C HIS A 56 0.22 1.19 -6.59
N LEU A 57 -0.67 0.20 -6.62
CA LEU A 57 -0.39 -1.11 -7.20
C LEU A 57 -0.23 -1.05 -8.73
N ALA A 58 -0.98 -0.19 -9.41
CA ALA A 58 -0.87 -0.01 -10.86
C ALA A 58 0.42 0.69 -11.29
N CYS A 59 1.02 1.54 -10.43
CA CYS A 59 2.28 2.23 -10.73
C CYS A 59 3.46 1.27 -10.91
N ASN A 60 3.47 0.13 -10.22
CA ASN A 60 4.52 -0.88 -10.33
C ASN A 60 3.99 -2.24 -9.86
N TYR A 61 4.09 -3.27 -10.71
CA TYR A 61 3.65 -4.63 -10.40
C TYR A 61 4.34 -5.24 -9.16
N ALA A 62 5.53 -4.75 -8.81
CA ALA A 62 6.28 -5.19 -7.65
C ALA A 62 5.85 -4.46 -6.35
N ASN A 63 5.00 -3.44 -6.45
CA ASN A 63 4.46 -2.75 -5.28
C ASN A 63 3.58 -3.67 -4.44
N LYS A 64 3.66 -3.47 -3.13
CA LYS A 64 2.86 -4.18 -2.13
C LYS A 64 2.16 -3.18 -1.24
N VAL A 65 1.04 -3.62 -0.67
CA VAL A 65 0.25 -2.86 0.29
C VAL A 65 0.02 -3.70 1.53
N ALA A 66 0.03 -3.05 2.68
CA ALA A 66 -0.38 -3.58 3.97
C ALA A 66 -1.40 -2.62 4.58
N VAL A 67 -2.47 -3.14 5.18
CA VAL A 67 -3.51 -2.35 5.81
C VAL A 67 -3.76 -2.88 7.23
N VAL A 68 -3.58 -2.00 8.21
CA VAL A 68 -3.79 -2.29 9.62
C VAL A 68 -4.89 -1.37 10.14
N ALA A 69 -5.91 -1.94 10.78
CA ALA A 69 -6.87 -1.18 11.56
C ALA A 69 -6.30 -0.89 12.93
N SER A 70 -6.31 0.38 13.33
CA SER A 70 -6.14 0.83 14.71
C SER A 70 -7.52 1.04 15.30
N HIS A 71 -8.02 0.10 16.08
CA HIS A 71 -9.28 0.24 16.81
C HIS A 71 -9.04 0.84 18.20
N CYS A 72 -10.09 1.10 18.97
CA CYS A 72 -9.98 1.76 20.27
C CYS A 72 -9.06 1.04 21.28
N HIS A 73 -9.02 -0.30 21.22
CA HIS A 73 -8.35 -1.12 22.24
C HIS A 73 -7.40 -2.18 21.66
N HIS A 74 -7.32 -2.27 20.34
CA HIS A 74 -6.49 -3.27 19.67
C HIS A 74 -6.15 -2.81 18.25
N ALA A 75 -5.10 -3.39 17.68
CA ALA A 75 -4.80 -3.28 16.26
C ALA A 75 -5.01 -4.64 15.59
N THR A 76 -5.56 -4.63 14.38
CA THR A 76 -5.87 -5.84 13.61
C THR A 76 -5.42 -5.66 12.17
N TRP A 77 -4.87 -6.73 11.58
CA TRP A 77 -4.60 -6.78 10.14
C TRP A 77 -5.91 -6.82 9.36
N LEU A 78 -6.12 -5.82 8.50
CA LEU A 78 -7.17 -5.87 7.48
C LEU A 78 -6.64 -6.54 6.20
N TYR A 79 -5.37 -6.29 5.86
CA TYR A 79 -4.67 -6.93 4.76
C TYR A 79 -3.15 -6.99 5.03
N PRO A 80 -2.46 -8.12 4.79
CA PRO A 80 -3.02 -9.41 4.39
C PRO A 80 -3.90 -10.01 5.49
N THR A 81 -4.92 -10.77 5.11
CA THR A 81 -5.75 -11.48 6.08
C THR A 81 -4.91 -12.57 6.76
N PRO A 82 -5.00 -12.71 8.10
CA PRO A 82 -4.31 -13.80 8.80
C PRO A 82 -4.76 -15.14 8.21
N SER A 83 -3.82 -16.04 7.92
CA SER A 83 -4.17 -17.42 7.64
C SER A 83 -4.86 -17.99 8.87
N SER A 84 -6.07 -18.53 8.69
CA SER A 84 -6.70 -19.34 9.75
C SER A 84 -5.71 -20.44 10.16
N PRO A 85 -5.54 -20.72 11.46
CA PRO A 85 -4.69 -21.81 11.93
C PRO A 85 -5.13 -23.16 11.37
#